data_AF-A0AA89CT12-F1
#
_entry.id   AF-A0AA89CT12-F1
#
_cell.length_a   1.000
_cell.length_b   1.000
_cell.length_c   1.000
_cell.angle_alpha   90.00
_cell.angle_beta   90.00
_cell.angle_gamma   90.00
#
_symmetry.space_group_name_H-M   'P 1'
#
loop_
_entity.id
_entity.type
_entity.pdbx_description
1 polymer ?
#
loop_
_entity_poly.entity_id
_entity_poly.type
_entity_poly.pdbx_seq_one_letter_code
_entity_poly.pdbx_strand_id
1 'polypeptide(L)'
;MSSNIRVKRICENCNTSFIAKTTVTRFCGDNCAKRAYKKRMRSNKIKQSNTETLKIETQPISIIQIKDYLTVNETAKLLSISKRSVYRLIQTGKLKASNLSERLTRVKKSDINELLS
;
A
#
# COMPACT_ATOMS: atom_id res chain seq x y z
N MET A 1 32.73 -2.17 -38.36
CA MET A 1 31.76 -3.05 -39.04
C MET A 1 30.41 -2.34 -39.08
N SER A 2 29.99 -1.87 -40.27
CA SER A 2 28.66 -1.29 -40.46
C SER A 2 27.69 -2.43 -40.76
N SER A 3 26.96 -2.89 -39.75
CA SER A 3 25.87 -3.85 -39.97
C SER A 3 24.69 -3.09 -40.59
N ASN A 4 24.43 -3.31 -41.88
CA ASN A 4 23.37 -2.67 -42.67
C ASN A 4 21.97 -3.25 -42.33
N ILE A 5 21.65 -3.31 -41.04
CA ILE A 5 20.44 -3.93 -40.51
C ILE A 5 19.25 -3.02 -40.81
N ARG A 6 18.19 -3.61 -41.38
CA ARG A 6 16.89 -2.98 -41.62
C ARG A 6 15.82 -3.97 -41.17
N VAL A 7 15.15 -3.68 -40.06
CA VAL A 7 14.15 -4.56 -39.47
C VAL A 7 12.84 -3.80 -39.30
N LYS A 8 11.73 -4.36 -39.77
CA LYS A 8 10.40 -3.78 -39.55
C LYS A 8 9.97 -4.03 -38.10
N ARG A 9 9.62 -2.97 -37.37
CA ARG A 9 9.18 -3.00 -35.97
C ARG A 9 7.97 -2.12 -35.74
N ILE A 10 7.31 -2.31 -34.61
CA ILE A 10 6.18 -1.48 -34.15
C ILE A 10 6.69 -0.56 -33.05
N CYS A 11 6.36 0.73 -33.12
CA CYS A 11 6.75 1.72 -32.12
C CYS A 11 5.99 1.50 -30.82
N GLU A 12 6.70 1.34 -29.70
CA GLU A 12 6.08 1.12 -28.38
C GLU A 12 5.24 2.29 -27.85
N ASN A 13 5.35 3.48 -28.46
CA ASN A 13 4.61 4.68 -28.02
C ASN A 13 3.36 4.98 -28.88
N CYS A 14 3.47 4.85 -30.21
CA CYS A 14 2.38 5.20 -31.13
C CYS A 14 1.83 4.01 -31.93
N ASN A 15 2.35 2.80 -31.69
CA ASN A 15 1.90 1.55 -32.33
C ASN A 15 1.96 1.53 -33.87
N THR A 16 2.71 2.44 -34.48
CA THR A 16 2.92 2.47 -35.92
C THR A 16 4.14 1.62 -36.31
N SER A 17 4.07 0.97 -37.48
CA SER A 17 5.21 0.22 -38.01
C SER A 17 6.27 1.16 -38.58
N PHE A 18 7.55 0.87 -38.34
CA PHE A 18 8.69 1.63 -38.85
C PHE A 18 9.87 0.70 -39.17
N ILE A 19 10.86 1.21 -39.91
CA ILE A 19 12.08 0.48 -40.24
C ILE A 19 13.19 0.88 -39.26
N ALA A 20 13.58 -0.05 -38.41
CA ALA A 20 14.66 0.11 -37.45
C ALA A 20 16.01 -0.16 -38.12
N LYS A 21 17.01 0.66 -37.79
CA LYS A 21 18.40 0.52 -38.26
C LYS A 21 19.27 -0.32 -37.30
N THR A 22 18.77 -0.61 -36.11
CA THR A 22 19.48 -1.39 -35.07
C THR A 22 18.54 -2.41 -34.43
N THR A 23 19.09 -3.44 -33.80
CA THR A 23 18.32 -4.48 -33.09
C THR A 23 17.77 -3.99 -31.75
N VAL A 24 18.14 -2.80 -31.28
CA VAL A 24 17.70 -2.23 -29.98
C VAL A 24 16.74 -1.05 -30.14
N THR A 25 16.42 -0.61 -31.36
CA THR A 25 15.51 0.53 -31.56
C THR A 25 14.08 0.14 -31.22
N ARG A 26 13.46 0.91 -30.31
CA ARG A 26 12.11 0.67 -29.73
C ARG A 26 11.04 1.65 -30.22
N PHE A 27 11.45 2.81 -30.72
CA PHE A 27 10.56 3.90 -31.12
C PHE A 27 10.83 4.32 -32.56
N CYS A 28 9.79 4.81 -33.25
CA CYS A 28 9.92 5.29 -34.63
C CYS A 28 10.72 6.59 -34.78
N GLY A 29 10.98 7.30 -33.67
CA GLY A 29 11.79 8.51 -33.65
C GLY A 29 11.83 9.18 -32.28
N ASP A 30 12.59 10.27 -32.19
CA ASP A 30 12.87 10.99 -30.93
C ASP A 30 11.63 11.50 -30.20
N ASN A 31 10.63 11.98 -30.94
CA ASN A 31 9.39 12.47 -30.35
C ASN A 31 8.66 11.37 -29.57
N CYS A 32 8.60 10.17 -30.13
CA CYS A 32 7.99 9.01 -29.49
C CYS A 32 8.82 8.53 -28.29
N ALA A 33 10.15 8.53 -28.40
CA ALA A 33 11.04 8.19 -27.29
C ALA A 33 10.88 9.18 -26.11
N LYS A 34 10.89 10.49 -26.39
CA LYS A 34 10.71 11.56 -25.37
C LYS A 34 9.34 11.48 -24.70
N ARG A 35 8.26 11.22 -25.46
CA ARG A 35 6.90 11.04 -24.90
C ARG A 35 6.82 9.80 -24.00
N ALA A 36 7.37 8.67 -24.44
CA ALA A 36 7.42 7.45 -23.64
C ALA A 36 8.21 7.64 -22.34
N TYR A 37 9.36 8.33 -22.41
CA TYR A 37 10.16 8.68 -21.23
C TYR A 37 9.35 9.52 -20.23
N LYS A 38 8.72 10.62 -20.68
CA LYS A 38 7.89 11.47 -19.82
C LYS A 38 6.72 10.69 -19.20
N LYS A 39 6.07 9.80 -19.96
CA LYS A 39 5.00 8.92 -19.46
C LYS A 39 5.50 7.99 -18.35
N ARG A 40 6.66 7.36 -18.55
CA ARG A 40 7.30 6.49 -17.53
C ARG A 40 7.63 7.28 -16.26
N MET A 41 8.23 8.46 -16.39
CA MET A 41 8.56 9.31 -15.23
C MET A 41 7.32 9.73 -14.46
N ARG A 42 6.23 10.10 -15.15
CA ARG A 42 4.94 10.40 -14.50
C ARG A 42 4.36 9.18 -13.78
N SER A 43 4.37 8.01 -14.40
CA SER A 43 3.87 6.79 -13.75
C SER A 43 4.69 6.40 -12.53
N ASN A 44 6.01 6.61 -12.55
CA ASN A 44 6.87 6.32 -11.41
C ASN A 44 6.57 7.25 -10.23
N LYS A 45 6.37 8.54 -10.47
CA LYS A 45 5.96 9.50 -9.43
C LYS A 45 4.63 9.13 -8.77
N ILE A 46 3.63 8.76 -9.58
CA ILE A 46 2.32 8.32 -9.08
C ILE A 46 2.46 7.04 -8.24
N LYS A 47 3.21 6.05 -8.75
CA LYS A 47 3.46 4.81 -8.02
C LYS A 47 4.15 5.08 -6.68
N GLN A 48 5.18 5.92 -6.66
CA GLN A 48 5.88 6.28 -5.44
C GLN A 48 4.93 6.92 -4.42
N SER A 49 4.16 7.94 -4.83
CA SER A 49 3.17 8.59 -3.97
C SER A 49 2.17 7.59 -3.39
N ASN A 50 1.58 6.72 -4.24
CA ASN A 50 0.65 5.70 -3.77
C ASN A 50 1.31 4.71 -2.80
N THR A 51 2.57 4.31 -3.03
CA THR A 51 3.27 3.42 -2.10
C THR A 51 3.56 4.07 -0.76
N GLU A 52 3.82 5.38 -0.72
CA GLU A 52 3.99 6.14 0.52
C GLU A 52 2.67 6.22 1.29
N THR A 53 1.55 6.49 0.61
CA THR A 53 0.21 6.48 1.22
C THR A 53 -0.13 5.11 1.80
N LEU A 54 0.07 4.03 1.03
CA LEU A 54 -0.17 2.66 1.48
C LEU A 54 0.69 2.28 2.69
N LYS A 55 1.94 2.75 2.77
CA LYS A 55 2.79 2.54 3.95
C LYS A 55 2.20 3.21 5.19
N ILE A 56 1.71 4.44 5.07
CA ILE A 56 1.06 5.15 6.19
C ILE A 56 -0.21 4.42 6.64
N GLU A 57 -0.99 3.88 5.70
CA GLU A 57 -2.20 3.11 6.00
C GLU A 57 -1.92 1.75 6.64
N THR A 58 -0.84 1.08 6.25
CA THR A 58 -0.51 -0.31 6.68
C THR A 58 0.38 -0.39 7.92
N GLN A 59 1.23 0.61 8.18
CA GLN A 59 2.03 0.68 9.42
C GLN A 59 1.24 0.55 10.74
N PRO A 60 0.01 1.07 10.90
CA PRO A 60 -0.69 0.91 12.18
C PRO A 60 -1.00 -0.55 12.52
N ILE A 61 -1.18 -1.46 11.55
CA ILE A 61 -1.62 -2.83 11.83
C ILE A 61 -0.47 -3.70 12.37
N SER A 62 0.74 -3.59 11.81
CA SER A 62 1.89 -4.37 12.27
C SER A 62 2.33 -3.98 13.68
N ILE A 63 2.25 -2.70 14.01
CA ILE A 63 2.58 -2.19 15.35
C ILE A 63 1.56 -2.68 16.39
N ILE A 64 0.27 -2.76 16.03
CA ILE A 64 -0.78 -3.31 16.91
C ILE A 64 -0.50 -4.77 17.27
N GLN A 65 0.05 -5.57 16.35
CA GLN A 65 0.31 -6.98 16.63
C GLN A 65 1.41 -7.20 17.68
N ILE A 66 2.37 -6.28 17.81
CA ILE A 66 3.51 -6.40 18.73
C ILE A 66 3.16 -5.91 20.15
N LYS A 67 2.20 -4.97 20.28
CA LYS A 67 1.84 -4.40 21.58
C LYS A 67 1.07 -5.39 22.46
N ASP A 68 1.50 -5.52 23.71
CA ASP A 68 0.78 -6.31 24.73
C ASP A 68 -0.50 -5.63 25.24
N TYR A 69 -0.49 -4.30 25.25
CA TYR A 69 -1.61 -3.47 25.67
C TYR A 69 -2.12 -2.62 24.51
N LEU A 70 -3.41 -2.72 24.25
CA LEU A 70 -4.08 -2.06 23.15
C LEU A 70 -5.01 -0.95 23.68
N THR A 71 -5.08 0.14 22.93
CA THR A 71 -6.13 1.15 23.12
C THR A 71 -7.47 0.63 22.61
N VAL A 72 -8.57 1.25 23.07
CA VAL A 72 -9.93 0.92 22.59
C VAL A 72 -10.07 1.03 21.06
N ASN A 73 -9.33 1.95 20.45
CA ASN A 73 -9.33 2.10 18.99
C ASN A 73 -8.60 0.95 18.30
N GLU A 74 -7.48 0.49 18.86
CA GLU A 74 -6.70 -0.62 18.32
C GLU A 74 -7.43 -1.95 18.53
N THR A 75 -8.08 -2.16 19.67
CA THR A 75 -8.90 -3.35 19.90
C THR A 75 -10.12 -3.41 18.97
N ALA A 76 -10.77 -2.27 18.73
CA ALA A 76 -11.85 -2.16 17.76
C ALA A 76 -11.40 -2.58 16.35
N LYS A 77 -10.20 -2.13 15.93
CA LYS A 77 -9.60 -2.54 14.65
C LYS A 77 -9.25 -4.02 14.61
N LEU A 78 -8.67 -4.56 15.69
CA LEU A 78 -8.27 -5.97 15.77
C LEU A 78 -9.49 -6.90 15.69
N LEU A 79 -10.56 -6.57 16.41
CA LEU A 79 -11.81 -7.33 16.44
C LEU A 79 -12.75 -7.01 15.27
N SER A 80 -12.39 -6.07 14.39
CA SER A 80 -13.26 -5.58 13.30
C SER A 80 -14.66 -5.12 13.76
N ILE A 81 -14.73 -4.48 14.94
CA ILE A 81 -15.98 -3.95 15.52
C ILE A 81 -15.89 -2.44 15.76
N SER A 82 -17.03 -1.79 16.00
CA SER A 82 -17.06 -0.37 16.34
C SER A 82 -16.51 -0.11 17.76
N LYS A 83 -15.88 1.05 17.97
CA LYS A 83 -15.40 1.50 19.30
C LYS A 83 -16.50 1.44 20.36
N ARG A 84 -17.73 1.78 19.98
CA ARG A 84 -18.92 1.71 20.85
C ARG A 84 -19.19 0.29 21.33
N SER A 85 -18.99 -0.70 20.45
CA SER A 85 -19.14 -2.11 20.82
C SER A 85 -18.06 -2.56 21.80
N VAL A 86 -16.83 -2.10 21.63
CA VAL A 86 -15.75 -2.36 22.61
C VAL A 86 -16.10 -1.78 23.98
N TYR A 87 -16.53 -0.51 24.05
CA TYR A 87 -16.96 0.09 25.31
C TYR A 87 -18.11 -0.68 25.96
N ARG A 88 -19.08 -1.13 25.15
CA ARG A 88 -20.18 -1.98 25.64
C ARG A 88 -19.66 -3.29 26.22
N LEU A 89 -18.72 -3.96 25.55
CA LEU A 89 -18.13 -5.21 26.05
C LEU A 89 -17.42 -5.00 27.40
N ILE A 90 -16.69 -3.90 27.55
CA ILE A 90 -16.04 -3.52 28.80
C ILE A 90 -17.08 -3.26 29.90
N GLN A 91 -18.12 -2.48 29.59
CA GLN A 91 -19.17 -2.12 30.55
C GLN A 91 -20.01 -3.33 30.99
N THR A 92 -20.23 -4.29 30.09
CA THR A 92 -20.90 -5.55 30.41
C THR A 92 -20.00 -6.56 31.15
N GLY A 93 -18.72 -6.23 31.36
CA GLY A 93 -17.75 -7.12 32.01
C GLY A 93 -17.25 -8.29 31.15
N LYS A 94 -17.68 -8.38 29.89
CA LYS A 94 -17.22 -9.43 28.96
C LYS A 94 -15.76 -9.26 28.53
N LEU A 95 -15.27 -8.02 28.51
CA LEU A 95 -13.88 -7.70 28.19
C LEU A 95 -13.23 -6.96 29.35
N LYS A 96 -12.14 -7.53 29.90
CA LYS A 96 -11.36 -6.90 30.95
C LYS A 96 -10.55 -5.73 30.38
N ALA A 97 -10.56 -4.59 31.07
CA ALA A 97 -9.80 -3.41 30.69
C ALA A 97 -9.31 -2.65 31.93
N SER A 98 -8.12 -2.07 31.85
CA SER A 98 -7.59 -1.16 32.87
C SER A 98 -7.85 0.29 32.46
N ASN A 99 -8.46 1.06 33.35
CA ASN A 99 -8.70 2.48 33.15
C ASN A 99 -7.66 3.31 33.92
N LEU A 100 -6.69 3.90 33.21
CA LEU A 100 -5.63 4.69 33.85
C LEU A 100 -6.00 6.17 34.01
N SER A 101 -6.95 6.68 33.22
CA SER A 101 -7.47 8.05 33.26
C SER A 101 -8.71 8.15 32.36
N GLU A 102 -9.45 9.26 32.39
CA GLU A 102 -10.73 9.46 31.68
C GLU A 102 -10.70 9.01 30.20
N ARG A 103 -9.58 9.22 29.50
CA ARG A 103 -9.39 8.82 28.08
C ARG A 103 -8.30 7.76 27.87
N LEU A 104 -7.82 7.12 28.94
CA LEU A 104 -6.70 6.17 28.92
C LEU A 104 -7.14 4.76 29.35
N THR A 105 -8.11 4.20 28.65
CA THR A 105 -8.45 2.77 28.77
C THR A 105 -7.46 1.92 27.97
N ARG A 106 -6.97 0.83 28.58
CA ARG A 106 -6.08 -0.16 27.97
C ARG A 106 -6.66 -1.56 28.14
N VAL A 107 -6.49 -2.39 27.13
CA VAL A 107 -6.96 -3.78 27.10
C VAL A 107 -5.75 -4.68 26.85
N LYS A 108 -5.59 -5.73 27.64
CA LYS A 108 -4.54 -6.73 27.40
C LYS A 108 -4.91 -7.60 26.21
N LYS A 109 -3.93 -7.91 25.37
CA LYS A 109 -4.14 -8.78 24.21
C LYS A 109 -4.54 -10.21 24.62
N SER A 110 -4.05 -10.71 25.76
CA SER A 110 -4.45 -11.99 26.34
C SER A 110 -5.97 -12.10 26.53
N ASP A 111 -6.58 -11.04 27.08
CA ASP A 111 -8.00 -11.02 27.45
C ASP A 111 -8.89 -10.97 26.20
N ILE A 112 -8.37 -10.41 25.09
CA ILE A 112 -9.04 -10.43 23.79
C ILE A 112 -8.98 -11.82 23.17
N ASN A 113 -7.83 -12.50 23.27
CA ASN A 113 -7.69 -13.86 22.78
C ASN A 113 -8.57 -14.83 23.58
N GLU A 114 -8.66 -14.66 24.90
CA GLU A 114 -9.56 -15.42 25.78
C GLU A 114 -11.03 -15.22 25.37
N LEU A 115 -11.42 -14.02 24.96
CA LEU A 115 -12.79 -13.74 24.48
C LEU A 115 -13.13 -14.42 23.13
N LEU A 116 -12.12 -14.72 22.31
CA LEU A 116 -12.28 -15.40 21.01
C LEU A 116 -12.02 -16.91 21.07
N SER A 117 -11.60 -17.43 22.22
CA SER A 117 -11.39 -18.86 22.48
C SER A 117 -12.71 -19.50 22.91
#